data_AF-A0A351TLV6-F1
#
_entry.id   AF-A0A351TLV6-F1
#
_cell.length_a   1.000
_cell.length_b   1.000
_cell.length_c   1.000
_cell.angle_alpha   90.00
_cell.angle_beta   90.00
_cell.angle_gamma   90.00
#
_symmetry.space_group_name_H-M   'P 1'
#
loop_
_entity.id
_entity.type
_entity.pdbx_description
1 polymer ?
#
loop_
_entity_poly.entity_id
_entity_poly.type
_entity_poly.pdbx_seq_one_letter_code
_entity_poly.pdbx_strand_id
1 'polypeptide(L)' 'MIDFSPLWKTMEEKGITQYRLLKSGIDNKTLDTLKKNNNITLLTLEKLCRILDCEPNDVVSFTDD' A
#
# COMPACT_ATOMS: atom_id res chain seq x y z
N MET A 1 12.65 -9.52 3.86
CA MET A 1 11.20 -9.49 4.18
C MET A 1 10.43 -8.49 3.29
N ILE A 2 9.10 -8.61 3.14
CA ILE A 2 8.26 -7.57 2.51
C ILE A 2 8.05 -6.42 3.49
N ASP A 3 8.18 -5.18 3.02
CA ASP A 3 7.93 -4.00 3.83
C ASP A 3 7.03 -2.98 3.12
N PHE A 4 5.90 -2.63 3.75
CA PHE A 4 4.98 -1.59 3.28
C PHE A 4 5.17 -0.25 4.01
N SER A 5 6.29 -0.02 4.70
CA SER A 5 6.62 1.33 5.21
C SER A 5 6.61 2.42 4.13
N PRO A 6 7.03 2.17 2.86
CA PRO A 6 6.95 3.18 1.80
C PRO A 6 5.50 3.61 1.52
N LEU A 7 4.54 2.67 1.50
CA LEU A 7 3.13 2.98 1.32
C LEU A 7 2.63 4.02 2.33
N TRP A 8 2.95 3.83 3.62
CA TRP A 8 2.47 4.72 4.67
C TRP A 8 3.09 6.10 4.57
N LYS A 9 4.38 6.18 4.22
CA LYS A 9 5.08 7.43 3.96
C LYS A 9 4.46 8.17 2.76
N THR A 10 4.23 7.46 1.65
CA THR A 10 3.59 8.03 0.44
C THR A 10 2.18 8.54 0.74
N MET A 11 1.42 7.82 1.57
CA MET A 11 0.10 8.27 2.01
C MET A 11 0.16 9.54 2.85
N GLU A 12 1.11 9.63 3.78
CA GLU A 12 1.33 10.82 4.61
C GLU A 12 1.71 12.04 3.76
N GLU A 13 2.70 11.89 2.87
CA GLU A 13 3.17 12.95 1.97
C GLU A 13 2.07 13.47 1.05
N LYS A 14 1.15 12.59 0.60
CA LYS A 14 0.02 12.94 -0.27
C LYS A 14 -1.25 13.32 0.49
N GLY A 15 -1.25 13.32 1.83
CA GLY A 15 -2.44 13.59 2.63
C GLY A 15 -3.59 12.59 2.41
N ILE A 16 -3.27 11.34 2.09
CA ILE A 16 -4.23 10.28 1.78
C ILE A 16 -4.51 9.45 3.02
N THR A 17 -5.77 9.42 3.46
CA THR A 17 -6.18 8.60 4.60
C THR A 17 -6.46 7.15 4.20
N GLN A 18 -6.35 6.22 5.15
CA GLN A 18 -6.78 4.82 4.94
C GLN A 18 -8.25 4.72 4.52
N TYR A 19 -9.10 5.62 4.99
CA TYR A 19 -10.50 5.70 4.57
C TYR A 19 -10.65 5.96 3.06
N ARG A 20 -9.76 6.76 2.46
CA ARG A 20 -9.76 6.99 1.01
C ARG A 20 -9.43 5.71 0.24
N LEU A 21 -8.54 4.87 0.75
CA LEU A 21 -8.26 3.55 0.17
C LEU A 21 -9.51 2.66 0.22
N LEU A 22 -10.21 2.63 1.37
CA LEU A 22 -11.46 1.88 1.54
C LEU A 22 -12.54 2.30 0.54
N LYS A 23 -12.70 3.61 0.34
CA LYS A 23 -13.64 4.16 -0.64
C LYS A 23 -13.25 3.92 -2.10
N SER A 24 -11.97 3.66 -2.36
CA SER A 24 -11.41 3.45 -3.70
C SER A 24 -11.26 1.96 -4.07
N GLY A 25 -11.80 1.05 -3.26
CA GLY A 25 -11.87 -0.38 -3.58
C GLY A 25 -10.77 -1.26 -2.96
N ILE A 26 -10.01 -0.74 -2.00
CA ILE A 26 -9.18 -1.56 -1.10
C ILE A 26 -10.06 -2.00 0.06
N ASP A 27 -10.24 -3.30 0.30
CA ASP A 27 -11.05 -3.77 1.42
C ASP A 27 -10.28 -3.77 2.75
N ASN A 28 -11.01 -3.90 3.87
CA ASN A 28 -10.40 -3.96 5.20
C ASN A 28 -9.42 -5.13 5.35
N LYS A 29 -9.68 -6.26 4.68
CA LYS A 29 -8.81 -7.44 4.74
C LYS A 29 -7.44 -7.13 4.12
N THR A 30 -7.43 -6.48 2.97
CA THR A 30 -6.23 -6.03 2.26
C THR A 30 -5.47 -5.00 3.09
N LEU A 31 -6.19 -4.05 3.70
CA LEU A 31 -5.58 -3.06 4.59
C LEU A 31 -4.89 -3.72 5.80
N ASP A 32 -5.53 -4.75 6.38
CA ASP A 32 -4.95 -5.55 7.47
C ASP A 32 -3.72 -6.35 7.03
N THR A 33 -3.74 -6.91 5.81
CA THR A 33 -2.58 -7.59 5.19
C THR A 33 -1.40 -6.63 5.05
N LEU A 34 -1.63 -5.40 4.56
CA LEU A 34 -0.60 -4.38 4.40
C LEU A 34 0.02 -3.98 5.75
N LYS A 35 -0.80 -3.80 6.80
CA LYS A 35 -0.32 -3.47 8.15
C LYS A 35 0.56 -4.55 8.77
N LYS A 36 0.38 -5.80 8.34
CA LYS A 36 1.11 -6.97 8.84
C LYS A 36 2.28 -7.37 7.94
N ASN A 37 2.60 -6.57 6.91
CA ASN A 37 3.65 -6.90 5.94
C ASN A 37 3.47 -8.27 5.27
N ASN A 38 2.22 -8.68 5.06
CA ASN A 38 1.88 -9.95 4.41
C ASN A 38 1.79 -9.81 2.89
N ASN A 39 1.97 -10.94 2.18
CA ASN A 39 1.89 -10.99 0.72
C ASN A 39 0.61 -10.38 0.15
N ILE A 40 0.77 -9.58 -0.91
CA ILE A 40 -0.31 -9.08 -1.77
C ILE A 40 -0.11 -9.57 -3.20
N THR A 41 -1.13 -9.41 -4.04
CA THR A 41 -1.01 -9.68 -5.48
C THR A 41 -0.49 -8.44 -6.22
N LEU A 42 0.10 -8.61 -7.39
CA LEU A 42 0.45 -7.48 -8.26
C LEU A 42 -0.76 -6.65 -8.67
N LEU A 43 -1.94 -7.25 -8.77
CA LEU A 43 -3.20 -6.52 -9.02
C LEU A 43 -3.55 -5.58 -7.86
N THR A 44 -3.29 -6.00 -6.62
CA THR A 44 -3.45 -5.13 -5.44
C THR A 44 -2.45 -3.98 -5.47
N LEU A 45 -1.18 -4.28 -5.80
CA LEU A 45 -0.13 -3.27 -5.93
C LEU A 45 -0.47 -2.24 -7.01
N GLU A 46 -0.90 -2.68 -8.20
CA GLU A 46 -1.35 -1.81 -9.28
C GLU A 46 -2.50 -0.89 -8.82
N LYS A 47 -3.51 -1.43 -8.11
CA LYS A 47 -4.60 -0.62 -7.57
C LYS A 47 -4.10 0.45 -6.62
N LEU A 48 -3.17 0.12 -5.72
CA LEU A 48 -2.57 1.09 -4.79
C LEU A 48 -1.85 2.19 -5.56
N CYS A 49 -0.99 1.82 -6.51
CA CYS A 49 -0.30 2.77 -7.40
C CYS A 49 -1.26 3.72 -8.11
N ARG A 50 -2.39 3.21 -8.64
CA ARG A 50 -3.41 4.04 -9.31
C ARG A 50 -4.15 4.98 -8.36
N ILE A 51 -4.45 4.52 -7.14
CA ILE A 51 -5.16 5.35 -6.14
C ILE A 51 -4.26 6.46 -5.61
N LEU A 52 -2.98 6.13 -5.40
CA LEU A 52 -1.97 7.03 -4.84
C LEU A 52 -1.27 7.85 -5.91
N ASP A 53 -1.43 7.53 -7.19
CA ASP A 53 -0.71 8.13 -8.32
C ASP A 53 0.81 8.04 -8.11
N CYS A 54 1.31 6.83 -7.90
CA CYS A 54 2.71 6.56 -7.54
C CYS A 54 3.26 5.30 -8.21
N GLU A 55 4.56 5.08 -8.10
CA GLU A 55 5.23 3.89 -8.61
C GLU A 55 5.20 2.74 -7.58
N PRO A 56 5.46 1.48 -8.00
CA PRO A 56 5.52 0.35 -7.07
C PRO A 56 6.51 0.53 -5.91
N ASN A 57 7.64 1.19 -6.15
CA ASN A 57 8.68 1.43 -5.14
C ASN A 57 8.21 2.43 -4.06
N ASP A 58 7.20 3.24 -4.34
CA ASP A 58 6.56 4.13 -3.35
C ASP A 58 5.57 3.36 -2.45
N VAL A 59 5.29 2.10 -2.75
CA VAL A 59 4.34 1.25 -2.01
C VAL A 59 5.05 0.16 -1.23
N VAL A 60 6.02 -0.52 -1.84
CA VAL A 60 6.67 -1.70 -1.26
C VAL A 60 8.19 -1.63 -1.41
N SER A 61 8.88 -2.08 -0.37
CA SER A 61 10.31 -2.36 -0.42
C SER A 61 10.61 -3.79 0.04
N PHE A 62 11.81 -4.27 -0.28
CA PHE A 62 12.30 -5.57 0.16
C PHE A 62 13.57 -5.36 0.96
N THR A 63 13.60 -5.93 2.16
CA THR A 63 14.77 -5.91 3.05
C THR A 63 15.44 -7.28 3.09
N ASP A 64 16.72 -7.31 3.43
CA ASP A 64 17.50 -8.55 3.58
C ASP A 64 17.31 -9.24 4.94
N ASP A 65 16.46 -8.68 5.82
CA ASP A 65 16.02 -9.31 7.08
C ASP A 65 15.06 -10.50 6.84
#